data_AF-A0A523IAE9-F1
#
_entry.id   AF-A0A523IAE9-F1
#
_cell.length_a   1.000
_cell.length_b   1.000
_cell.length_c   1.000
_cell.angle_alpha   90.00
_cell.angle_beta   90.00
_cell.angle_gamma   90.00
#
_symmetry.space_group_name_H-M   'P 1'
#
loop_
_entity.id
_entity.type
_entity.pdbx_description
1 polymer ?
#
loop_
_entity_poly.entity_id
_entity_poly.type
_entity_poly.pdbx_seq_one_letter_code
_entity_poly.pdbx_strand_id
1 'polypeptide(L)'
;MSEGPWAGRPHHVMMGPFLIMTLVLSIIGARRVYLSRSVQTADLLSAMFIAPTVYVFDWRNQTASLSPNVIIFLLVLVGGWQAVVALTSRERAANRAQYASFCAALLLAAATTVKLTVGPFFAPAMWLLMAWWSFRCDRSVLGAARLKPLVWLVISTFLLIGPWLVRGVILSGYPFYPIPVAGLDVDWRVPEEQAKIEAEWSQSTARQSIHAPAVGLEWVGPWVKKIFRYRPKPIGPMIPTLCSIGAGLIIVIFLLKRGWPDSLRTDRRLFSVVWLVLIALVIWFATAPDPRYGIGFFWLLSSLLSAAALGLVWQWSARVVKTVVLATVLVLGLHEALQIRVELPAAVRAASLRGPGKTLSERINRGLAPVPSVELRDYVTSHGLWIKAPVIEKIATRKGNQVWGSPLLTTPHPSPNLKLRNPEDVSAGFKSEGAWRPYGYPNLVTRYHEYVERCLAENSVTQ
;
A
#
# COMPACT_ATOMS: atom_id res chain seq x y z
N MET A 1 -10.34 18.73 7.23
CA MET A 1 -11.46 19.44 6.59
C MET A 1 -12.68 19.26 7.49
N SER A 2 -12.87 20.19 8.42
CA SER A 2 -14.05 20.27 9.28
C SER A 2 -15.24 20.92 8.57
N GLU A 3 -14.97 21.69 7.51
CA GLU A 3 -15.95 22.47 6.77
C GLU A 3 -15.91 22.17 5.26
N GLY A 4 -17.00 22.51 4.57
CA GLY A 4 -17.14 22.35 3.12
C GLY A 4 -17.76 21.02 2.66
N PRO A 5 -17.94 20.83 1.34
CA PRO A 5 -18.63 19.65 0.77
C PRO A 5 -17.89 18.32 1.03
N TRP A 6 -16.62 18.41 1.42
CA TRP A 6 -15.76 17.26 1.76
C TRP A 6 -15.50 17.14 3.26
N ALA A 7 -16.22 17.88 4.10
CA ALA A 7 -16.12 17.76 5.55
C ALA A 7 -16.35 16.30 6.00
N GLY A 8 -15.42 15.76 6.78
CA GLY A 8 -15.46 14.34 7.20
C GLY A 8 -15.24 13.32 6.06
N ARG A 9 -14.86 13.76 4.85
CA ARG A 9 -14.69 12.94 3.65
C ARG A 9 -13.34 13.12 2.92
N PRO A 10 -12.21 13.39 3.60
CA PRO A 10 -10.94 13.71 2.93
C PRO A 10 -10.41 12.56 2.07
N HIS A 11 -10.71 11.31 2.41
CA HIS A 11 -10.26 10.12 1.66
C HIS A 11 -10.79 10.06 0.24
N HIS A 12 -12.00 10.58 -0.04
CA HIS A 12 -12.58 10.59 -1.38
C HIS A 12 -11.76 11.45 -2.35
N VAL A 13 -11.29 12.61 -1.87
CA VAL A 13 -10.45 13.52 -2.64
C VAL A 13 -9.07 12.92 -2.89
N MET A 14 -8.54 12.16 -1.94
CA MET A 14 -7.21 11.56 -2.07
C MET A 14 -7.21 10.31 -2.97
N MET A 15 -8.22 9.44 -2.88
CA MET A 15 -8.23 8.15 -3.59
C MET A 15 -8.96 8.19 -4.92
N GLY A 16 -10.06 8.93 -5.00
CA GLY A 16 -10.94 8.97 -6.17
C GLY A 16 -10.22 9.36 -7.46
N PRO A 17 -9.44 10.46 -7.49
CA PRO A 17 -8.73 10.87 -8.69
C PRO A 17 -7.74 9.82 -9.19
N PHE A 18 -6.94 9.21 -8.30
CA PHE A 18 -5.99 8.17 -8.71
C PHE A 18 -6.69 6.92 -9.26
N LEU A 19 -7.84 6.56 -8.68
CA LEU A 19 -8.63 5.42 -9.13
C LEU A 19 -9.23 5.69 -10.52
N ILE A 20 -9.80 6.87 -10.73
CA ILE A 20 -10.33 7.32 -12.03
C ILE A 20 -9.20 7.39 -13.06
N MET A 21 -8.05 7.96 -12.72
CA MET A 21 -6.90 8.04 -13.61
C MET A 21 -6.41 6.64 -14.02
N THR A 22 -6.35 5.69 -13.08
CA THR A 22 -5.95 4.31 -13.37
C THR A 22 -6.98 3.63 -14.27
N LEU A 23 -8.28 3.85 -14.04
CA LEU A 23 -9.35 3.34 -14.90
C LEU A 23 -9.26 3.91 -16.33
N VAL A 24 -9.11 5.23 -16.46
CA VAL A 24 -8.95 5.93 -17.75
C VAL A 24 -7.73 5.41 -18.48
N LEU A 25 -6.58 5.29 -17.80
CA LEU A 25 -5.37 4.71 -18.35
C LEU A 25 -5.63 3.29 -18.89
N SER A 26 -6.39 2.49 -18.13
CA SER A 26 -6.69 1.11 -18.51
C SER A 26 -7.60 1.02 -19.74
N ILE A 27 -8.61 1.91 -19.82
CA ILE A 27 -9.51 2.02 -20.98
C ILE A 27 -8.74 2.49 -22.22
N ILE A 28 -7.85 3.48 -22.08
CA ILE A 28 -6.99 3.94 -23.18
C ILE A 28 -6.11 2.81 -23.69
N GLY A 29 -5.50 2.03 -22.77
CA GLY A 29 -4.73 0.84 -23.08
C GLY A 29 -5.53 -0.18 -23.89
N ALA A 30 -6.70 -0.58 -23.37
CA ALA A 30 -7.59 -1.53 -24.05
C ALA A 30 -8.03 -1.02 -25.42
N ARG A 31 -8.38 0.26 -25.55
CA ARG A 31 -8.74 0.89 -26.82
C ARG A 31 -7.59 0.84 -27.82
N ARG A 32 -6.35 1.14 -27.39
CA ARG A 32 -5.17 1.05 -28.27
C ARG A 32 -4.92 -0.37 -28.72
N VAL A 33 -5.03 -1.36 -27.83
CA VAL A 33 -4.91 -2.79 -28.19
C VAL A 33 -5.96 -3.19 -29.22
N TYR A 34 -7.20 -2.71 -29.07
CA TYR A 34 -8.29 -3.05 -29.96
C TYR A 34 -8.15 -2.40 -31.36
N LEU A 35 -7.78 -1.13 -31.41
CA LEU A 35 -7.74 -0.36 -32.66
C LEU A 35 -6.41 -0.47 -33.42
N SER A 36 -5.30 -0.76 -32.75
CA SER A 36 -3.98 -0.70 -33.39
C SER A 36 -3.65 -1.98 -34.17
N ARG A 37 -2.83 -1.83 -35.22
CA ARG A 37 -2.21 -2.94 -35.96
C ARG A 37 -0.96 -3.48 -35.26
N SER A 38 -0.27 -2.63 -34.51
CA SER A 38 0.88 -2.97 -33.67
C SER A 38 0.62 -2.49 -32.25
N VAL A 39 1.04 -3.26 -31.25
CA VAL A 39 0.80 -2.95 -29.84
C VAL A 39 2.12 -2.90 -29.09
N GLN A 40 2.28 -1.91 -28.22
CA GLN A 40 3.42 -1.84 -27.31
C GLN A 40 3.09 -2.60 -26.02
N THR A 41 4.11 -3.17 -25.38
CA THR A 41 3.98 -3.85 -24.09
C THR A 41 3.35 -2.96 -23.01
N ALA A 42 3.63 -1.65 -23.04
CA ALA A 42 2.99 -0.68 -22.16
C ALA A 42 1.48 -0.54 -22.38
N ASP A 43 0.98 -0.68 -23.62
CA ASP A 43 -0.46 -0.63 -23.92
C ASP A 43 -1.15 -1.89 -23.39
N LEU A 44 -0.55 -3.08 -23.59
CA LEU A 44 -1.05 -4.34 -22.99
C LEU A 44 -1.07 -4.26 -21.47
N LEU A 45 0.00 -3.78 -20.85
CA LEU A 45 0.08 -3.62 -19.40
C LEU A 45 -1.03 -2.72 -18.88
N SER A 46 -1.23 -1.55 -19.49
CA SER A 46 -2.33 -0.66 -19.11
C SER A 46 -3.70 -1.32 -19.31
N ALA A 47 -3.93 -2.07 -20.40
CA ALA A 47 -5.17 -2.81 -20.58
C ALA A 47 -5.41 -3.86 -19.47
N MET A 48 -4.34 -4.49 -18.97
CA MET A 48 -4.43 -5.45 -17.87
C MET A 48 -4.79 -4.80 -16.52
N PHE A 49 -4.64 -3.48 -16.39
CA PHE A 49 -5.02 -2.76 -15.16
C PHE A 49 -6.53 -2.65 -14.92
N ILE A 50 -7.37 -3.05 -15.89
CA ILE A 50 -8.84 -3.11 -15.67
C ILE A 50 -9.19 -4.05 -14.53
N ALA A 51 -8.59 -5.24 -14.49
CA ALA A 51 -8.80 -6.22 -13.43
C ALA A 51 -8.45 -5.70 -12.02
N PRO A 52 -7.23 -5.22 -11.76
CA PRO A 52 -6.88 -4.66 -10.46
C PRO A 52 -7.69 -3.41 -10.10
N THR A 53 -8.06 -2.58 -11.08
CA THR A 53 -8.88 -1.38 -10.83
C THR A 53 -10.28 -1.77 -10.36
N VAL A 54 -10.93 -2.71 -11.05
CA VAL A 54 -12.23 -3.28 -10.66
C VAL A 54 -12.14 -3.96 -9.29
N TYR A 55 -11.08 -4.72 -9.05
CA TYR A 55 -10.83 -5.35 -7.75
C TYR A 55 -10.80 -4.33 -6.60
N VAL A 56 -10.20 -3.15 -6.80
CA VAL A 56 -10.19 -2.08 -5.78
C VAL A 56 -11.58 -1.51 -5.53
N PHE A 57 -12.42 -1.38 -6.56
CA PHE A 57 -13.81 -0.94 -6.40
C PHE A 57 -14.62 -1.90 -5.53
N ASP A 58 -14.45 -3.22 -5.72
CA ASP A 58 -15.11 -4.27 -4.91
C ASP A 58 -14.47 -4.47 -3.52
N TRP A 59 -13.29 -3.88 -3.27
CA TRP A 59 -12.56 -4.13 -2.03
C TRP A 59 -13.21 -3.44 -0.81
N ARG A 60 -14.23 -4.09 -0.24
CA ARG A 60 -14.82 -3.85 1.11
C ARG A 60 -14.87 -2.38 1.54
N ASN A 61 -15.47 -1.49 0.74
CA ASN A 61 -15.61 -0.06 1.06
C ASN A 61 -14.27 0.66 1.33
N GLN A 62 -13.12 0.11 0.89
CA GLN A 62 -11.82 0.73 1.13
C GLN A 62 -11.56 1.95 0.25
N THR A 63 -12.27 2.08 -0.87
CA THR A 63 -12.33 3.32 -1.67
C THR A 63 -12.71 4.53 -0.83
N ALA A 64 -13.36 4.28 0.31
CA ALA A 64 -13.73 5.29 1.24
C ALA A 64 -13.31 5.01 2.69
N SER A 65 -12.21 4.27 2.83
CA SER A 65 -11.47 4.10 4.07
C SER A 65 -10.33 5.09 4.14
N LEU A 66 -9.91 5.46 5.35
CA LEU A 66 -8.63 6.15 5.58
C LEU A 66 -7.41 5.22 5.42
N SER A 67 -7.62 3.97 5.00
CA SER A 67 -6.53 3.01 4.83
C SER A 67 -5.60 3.43 3.69
N PRO A 68 -4.28 3.49 3.93
CA PRO A 68 -3.32 3.86 2.89
C PRO A 68 -3.20 2.80 1.77
N ASN A 69 -3.79 1.61 1.94
CA ASN A 69 -3.55 0.47 1.05
C ASN A 69 -3.99 0.73 -0.40
N VAL A 70 -5.15 1.39 -0.60
CA VAL A 70 -5.69 1.65 -1.95
C VAL A 70 -4.81 2.62 -2.72
N ILE A 71 -4.40 3.73 -2.10
CA ILE A 71 -3.56 4.70 -2.81
C ILE A 71 -2.19 4.10 -3.13
N ILE A 72 -1.59 3.33 -2.22
CA ILE A 72 -0.33 2.63 -2.47
C ILE A 72 -0.47 1.63 -3.61
N PHE A 73 -1.55 0.86 -3.61
CA PHE A 73 -1.85 -0.08 -4.67
C PHE A 73 -1.85 0.62 -6.04
N LEU A 74 -2.57 1.73 -6.16
CA LEU A 74 -2.66 2.50 -7.40
C LEU A 74 -1.30 3.12 -7.78
N LEU A 75 -0.58 3.70 -6.82
CA LEU A 75 0.76 4.28 -7.05
C LEU A 75 1.77 3.23 -7.52
N VAL A 76 1.75 2.01 -6.95
CA VAL A 76 2.61 0.90 -7.38
C VAL A 76 2.27 0.46 -8.81
N LEU A 77 1.00 0.34 -9.15
CA LEU A 77 0.58 -0.02 -10.52
C LEU A 77 1.02 1.04 -11.53
N VAL A 78 0.66 2.30 -11.31
CA VAL A 78 0.95 3.39 -12.25
C VAL A 78 2.46 3.66 -12.30
N GLY A 79 3.17 3.64 -11.16
CA GLY A 79 4.62 3.77 -11.10
C GLY A 79 5.33 2.63 -11.83
N GLY A 80 4.87 1.40 -11.66
CA GLY A 80 5.37 0.24 -12.41
C GLY A 80 5.13 0.35 -13.92
N TRP A 81 3.96 0.83 -14.34
CA TRP A 81 3.67 1.10 -15.75
C TRP A 81 4.59 2.19 -16.32
N GLN A 82 4.81 3.29 -15.59
CA GLN A 82 5.76 4.33 -16.01
C GLN A 82 7.19 3.80 -16.11
N ALA A 83 7.62 2.92 -15.20
CA ALA A 83 8.91 2.25 -15.31
C ALA A 83 9.01 1.39 -16.58
N VAL A 84 7.94 0.67 -16.95
CA VAL A 84 7.89 -0.09 -18.22
C VAL A 84 7.94 0.85 -19.43
N VAL A 85 7.21 1.96 -19.43
CA VAL A 85 7.26 2.96 -20.51
C VAL A 85 8.67 3.52 -20.64
N ALA A 86 9.32 3.87 -19.53
CA ALA A 86 10.69 4.37 -19.53
C ALA A 86 11.67 3.37 -20.17
N LEU A 87 11.61 2.11 -19.75
CA LEU A 87 12.57 1.08 -20.14
C LEU A 87 12.37 0.57 -21.58
N THR A 88 11.11 0.54 -22.06
CA THR A 88 10.75 0.00 -23.38
C THR A 88 10.62 1.06 -24.48
N SER A 89 10.65 2.35 -24.14
CA SER A 89 10.65 3.43 -25.13
C SER A 89 11.87 3.36 -26.05
N ARG A 90 11.64 3.50 -27.37
CA ARG A 90 12.69 3.53 -28.40
C ARG A 90 13.49 4.84 -28.32
N GLU A 91 14.74 4.84 -28.83
CA GLU A 91 15.67 5.98 -28.74
C GLU A 91 15.11 7.29 -29.29
N ARG A 92 14.34 7.24 -30.39
CA ARG A 92 13.68 8.43 -30.96
C ARG A 92 12.66 9.09 -30.01
N ALA A 93 12.30 8.42 -28.91
CA ALA A 93 11.39 8.91 -27.89
C ALA A 93 12.09 9.17 -26.55
N ALA A 94 13.35 9.62 -26.57
CA ALA A 94 14.14 9.90 -25.37
C ALA A 94 13.37 10.76 -24.35
N ASN A 95 12.78 11.89 -24.77
CA ASN A 95 12.02 12.77 -23.87
C ASN A 95 10.86 12.05 -23.16
N ARG A 96 10.16 11.14 -23.86
CA ARG A 96 9.08 10.34 -23.27
C ARG A 96 9.61 9.38 -22.21
N ALA A 97 10.75 8.73 -22.49
CA ALA A 97 11.38 7.82 -21.55
C ALA A 97 11.85 8.56 -20.29
N GLN A 98 12.44 9.74 -20.46
CA GLN A 98 12.91 10.57 -19.35
C GLN A 98 11.75 11.03 -18.46
N TYR A 99 10.68 11.52 -19.07
CA TYR A 99 9.46 11.91 -18.36
C TYR A 99 8.85 10.72 -17.61
N ALA A 100 8.77 9.55 -18.25
CA ALA A 100 8.27 8.33 -17.62
C ALA A 100 9.14 7.89 -16.44
N SER A 101 10.47 7.94 -16.55
CA SER A 101 11.39 7.65 -15.42
C SER A 101 11.16 8.60 -14.25
N PHE A 102 11.02 9.89 -14.53
CA PHE A 102 10.74 10.90 -13.52
C PHE A 102 9.40 10.64 -12.83
N CYS A 103 8.33 10.38 -13.58
CA CYS A 103 7.04 10.03 -13.02
C CYS A 103 7.09 8.73 -12.21
N ALA A 104 7.77 7.69 -12.70
CA ALA A 104 7.91 6.42 -11.98
C ALA A 104 8.57 6.64 -10.61
N ALA A 105 9.70 7.34 -10.59
CA ALA A 105 10.40 7.69 -9.37
C ALA A 105 9.52 8.47 -8.38
N LEU A 106 8.87 9.54 -8.86
CA LEU A 106 8.05 10.40 -8.00
C LEU A 106 6.86 9.64 -7.40
N LEU A 107 6.18 8.82 -8.20
CA LEU A 107 5.03 8.02 -7.74
C LEU A 107 5.45 6.95 -6.73
N LEU A 108 6.60 6.30 -6.92
CA LEU A 108 7.11 5.27 -6.01
C LEU A 108 7.72 5.88 -4.74
N ALA A 109 8.32 7.07 -4.83
CA ALA A 109 8.72 7.86 -3.67
C ALA A 109 7.48 8.26 -2.85
N ALA A 110 6.43 8.76 -3.51
CA ALA A 110 5.16 9.07 -2.88
C ALA A 110 4.56 7.85 -2.17
N ALA A 111 4.53 6.69 -2.84
CA ALA A 111 4.06 5.44 -2.24
C ALA A 111 4.86 5.06 -0.97
N THR A 112 6.17 5.31 -0.97
CA THR A 112 7.05 5.08 0.19
C THR A 112 6.71 6.00 1.37
N THR A 113 6.43 7.28 1.11
CA THR A 113 6.02 8.22 2.18
C THR A 113 4.64 7.92 2.75
N VAL A 114 3.74 7.34 1.95
CA VAL A 114 2.46 6.86 2.45
C VAL A 114 2.66 5.60 3.29
N LYS A 115 3.61 4.73 2.91
CA LYS A 115 3.93 3.52 3.66
C LYS A 115 5.32 2.97 3.38
N LEU A 116 6.06 2.79 4.46
CA LEU A 116 7.43 2.34 4.45
C LEU A 116 7.65 0.99 3.76
N THR A 117 6.66 0.08 3.76
CA THR A 117 6.77 -1.23 3.11
C THR A 117 6.99 -1.16 1.59
N VAL A 118 6.78 0.00 0.96
CA VAL A 118 7.07 0.22 -0.47
C VAL A 118 8.52 0.65 -0.71
N GLY A 119 9.21 1.19 0.30
CA GLY A 119 10.59 1.66 0.20
C GLY A 119 11.56 0.64 -0.42
N PRO A 120 11.50 -0.65 -0.05
CA PRO A 120 12.34 -1.67 -0.65
C PRO A 120 12.08 -1.96 -2.14
N PHE A 121 10.92 -1.57 -2.69
CA PHE A 121 10.67 -1.59 -4.13
C PHE A 121 11.20 -0.32 -4.80
N PHE A 122 11.02 0.84 -4.14
CA PHE A 122 11.44 2.14 -4.63
C PHE A 122 12.95 2.23 -4.85
N ALA A 123 13.76 1.86 -3.86
CA ALA A 123 15.21 2.03 -3.93
C ALA A 123 15.87 1.22 -5.08
N PRO A 124 15.56 -0.08 -5.27
CA PRO A 124 16.07 -0.82 -6.43
C PRO A 124 15.50 -0.32 -7.77
N ALA A 125 14.23 0.12 -7.80
CA ALA A 125 13.64 0.70 -9.01
C ALA A 125 14.37 1.98 -9.44
N MET A 126 14.66 2.86 -8.49
CA MET A 126 15.48 4.05 -8.70
C MET A 126 16.87 3.70 -9.21
N TRP A 127 17.54 2.75 -8.58
CA TRP A 127 18.86 2.30 -9.01
C TRP A 127 18.85 1.75 -10.44
N LEU A 128 17.86 0.92 -10.80
CA LEU A 128 17.73 0.42 -12.17
C LEU A 128 17.41 1.52 -13.19
N LEU A 129 16.56 2.50 -12.85
CA LEU A 129 16.27 3.63 -13.73
C LEU A 129 17.53 4.49 -13.94
N MET A 130 18.32 4.73 -12.89
CA MET A 130 19.58 5.46 -12.96
C MET A 130 20.65 4.69 -13.75
N ALA A 131 20.79 3.38 -13.52
CA ALA A 131 21.72 2.53 -14.26
C ALA A 131 21.30 2.42 -15.73
N TRP A 132 20.01 2.24 -16.01
CA TRP A 132 19.50 2.25 -17.38
C TRP A 132 19.82 3.56 -18.09
N TRP A 133 19.64 4.69 -17.40
CA TRP A 133 19.97 6.01 -17.93
C TRP A 133 21.47 6.13 -18.25
N SER A 134 22.34 5.66 -17.36
CA SER A 134 23.80 5.77 -17.54
C SER A 134 24.31 4.91 -18.69
N PHE A 135 23.71 3.74 -18.96
CA PHE A 135 24.12 2.86 -20.06
C PHE A 135 23.54 3.24 -21.43
N ARG A 136 22.39 3.94 -21.48
CA ARG A 136 21.70 4.32 -22.74
C ARG A 136 22.18 5.64 -23.34
N CYS A 137 22.80 6.47 -22.53
CA CYS A 137 23.31 7.76 -22.98
C CYS A 137 24.63 7.55 -23.73
N ASP A 138 24.61 7.74 -25.04
CA ASP A 138 25.84 7.76 -25.87
C ASP A 138 26.90 8.64 -25.20
N ARG A 139 28.07 8.07 -24.91
CA ARG A 139 29.15 8.72 -24.14
C ARG A 139 29.64 10.00 -24.84
N SER A 140 29.47 10.09 -26.16
CA SER A 140 29.86 11.25 -26.96
C SER A 140 29.04 12.53 -26.66
N VAL A 141 27.86 12.41 -26.03
CA VAL A 141 26.94 13.51 -25.72
C VAL A 141 26.80 13.71 -24.20
N LEU A 142 27.86 13.44 -23.42
CA LEU A 142 27.96 13.67 -21.96
C LEU A 142 28.04 15.17 -21.57
N GLY A 143 27.26 16.04 -22.22
CA GLY A 143 27.19 17.46 -21.89
C GLY A 143 26.30 17.76 -20.65
N ALA A 144 26.47 18.96 -20.08
CA ALA A 144 25.75 19.47 -18.89
C ALA A 144 24.20 19.41 -19.01
N ALA A 145 23.65 19.32 -20.22
CA ALA A 145 22.22 19.15 -20.46
C ALA A 145 21.63 17.83 -19.90
N ARG A 146 22.45 16.79 -19.69
CA ARG A 146 22.00 15.47 -19.21
C ARG A 146 22.00 15.28 -17.69
N LEU A 147 22.75 16.09 -16.94
CA LEU A 147 22.68 16.06 -15.48
C LEU A 147 21.38 16.68 -14.97
N LYS A 148 20.79 17.62 -15.73
CA LYS A 148 19.59 18.34 -15.30
C LYS A 148 18.43 17.41 -14.90
N PRO A 149 17.99 16.41 -15.70
CA PRO A 149 16.89 15.55 -15.29
C PRO A 149 17.22 14.68 -14.07
N LEU A 150 18.48 14.23 -13.94
CA LEU A 150 18.92 13.44 -12.79
C LEU A 150 18.95 14.30 -11.52
N VAL A 151 19.47 15.52 -11.62
CA VAL A 151 19.45 16.51 -10.53
C VAL A 151 18.01 16.81 -10.13
N TRP A 152 17.11 17.06 -11.10
CA TRP A 152 15.69 17.27 -10.80
C TRP A 152 15.02 16.04 -10.18
N LEU A 153 15.39 14.84 -10.60
CA LEU A 153 14.90 13.59 -10.03
C LEU A 153 15.32 13.45 -8.57
N VAL A 154 16.61 13.68 -8.28
CA VAL A 154 17.18 13.63 -6.93
C VAL A 154 16.56 14.71 -6.04
N ILE A 155 16.50 15.95 -6.52
CA ILE A 155 15.88 17.07 -5.81
C ILE A 155 14.41 16.76 -5.51
N SER A 156 13.62 16.34 -6.50
CA SER A 156 12.19 16.05 -6.30
C SER A 156 11.96 14.89 -5.33
N THR A 157 12.80 13.86 -5.42
CA THR A 157 12.77 12.73 -4.48
C THR A 157 13.12 13.18 -3.07
N PHE A 158 14.16 14.00 -2.91
CA PHE A 158 14.58 14.55 -1.63
C PHE A 158 13.52 15.47 -1.03
N LEU A 159 12.92 16.35 -1.84
CA LEU A 159 11.83 17.23 -1.39
C LEU A 159 10.58 16.46 -0.95
N LEU A 160 10.42 15.22 -1.41
CA LEU A 160 9.28 14.38 -1.03
C LEU A 160 9.61 13.50 0.19
N ILE A 161 10.77 12.85 0.22
CA ILE A 161 11.18 11.93 1.30
C ILE A 161 11.74 12.70 2.51
N GLY A 162 12.45 13.81 2.29
CA GLY A 162 13.09 14.61 3.33
C GLY A 162 12.10 15.11 4.39
N PRO A 163 11.02 15.81 4.02
CA PRO A 163 9.99 16.23 4.99
C PRO A 163 9.33 15.06 5.72
N TRP A 164 9.19 13.91 5.06
CA TRP A 164 8.66 12.69 5.68
C TRP A 164 9.61 12.13 6.76
N LEU A 165 10.92 12.09 6.50
CA LEU A 165 11.94 11.70 7.48
C LEU A 165 12.00 12.67 8.67
N VAL A 166 12.02 13.98 8.37
CA VAL A 166 12.03 15.04 9.38
C VAL A 166 10.77 14.93 10.26
N ARG A 167 9.60 14.71 9.66
CA ARG A 167 8.36 14.44 10.40
C ARG A 167 8.49 13.22 11.30
N GLY A 168 9.12 12.14 10.85
CA GLY A 168 9.40 10.97 11.69
C GLY A 168 10.20 11.33 12.95
N VAL A 169 11.29 12.07 12.77
CA VAL A 169 12.14 12.56 13.87
C VAL A 169 11.39 13.49 14.82
N ILE A 170 10.64 14.46 14.28
CA ILE A 170 9.84 15.39 15.11
C ILE A 170 8.80 14.63 15.94
N LEU A 171 8.13 13.64 15.36
CA LEU A 171 7.04 12.93 16.04
C LEU A 171 7.51 11.85 17.02
N SER A 172 8.70 11.26 16.81
CA SER A 172 9.11 10.06 17.56
C SER A 172 10.58 10.02 17.99
N GLY A 173 11.40 10.94 17.50
CA GLY A 173 12.86 10.84 17.58
C GLY A 173 13.47 9.84 16.60
N TYR A 174 12.67 9.10 15.81
CA TYR A 174 13.15 8.13 14.82
C TYR A 174 12.68 8.49 13.40
N PRO A 175 13.58 8.51 12.39
CA PRO A 175 13.20 8.79 11.00
C PRO A 175 12.30 7.70 10.38
N PHE A 176 12.40 6.46 10.87
CA PHE A 176 11.70 5.28 10.31
C PHE A 176 10.77 4.59 11.32
N TYR A 177 10.21 5.34 12.29
CA TYR A 177 9.32 4.80 13.30
C TYR A 177 8.21 3.89 12.70
N PRO A 178 7.92 2.70 13.27
CA PRO A 178 8.41 2.19 14.56
C PRO A 178 9.77 1.48 14.52
N ILE A 179 10.49 1.47 13.41
CA ILE A 179 11.83 0.84 13.36
C ILE A 179 12.81 1.69 14.18
N PRO A 180 13.43 1.16 15.25
CA PRO A 180 14.30 1.91 16.16
C PRO A 180 15.71 2.14 15.57
N VAL A 181 15.79 2.50 14.28
CA VAL A 181 17.04 2.74 13.56
C VAL A 181 17.25 4.24 13.39
N ALA A 182 18.49 4.69 13.62
CA ALA A 182 18.90 6.09 13.50
C ALA A 182 18.10 7.05 14.41
N GLY A 183 17.80 6.62 15.63
CA GLY A 183 17.17 7.48 16.64
C GLY A 183 18.10 8.64 17.04
N LEU A 184 17.58 9.86 17.06
CA LEU A 184 18.33 11.05 17.50
C LEU A 184 18.27 11.20 19.02
N ASP A 185 19.29 11.80 19.62
CA ASP A 185 19.30 12.08 21.05
C ASP A 185 18.49 13.35 21.36
N VAL A 186 17.17 13.20 21.39
CA VAL A 186 16.20 14.26 21.68
C VAL A 186 15.35 13.86 22.88
N ASP A 187 14.98 14.81 23.73
CA ASP A 187 14.28 14.52 24.99
C ASP A 187 12.84 14.02 24.80
N TRP A 188 12.27 14.14 23.58
CA TRP A 188 10.98 13.57 23.19
C TRP A 188 11.08 12.23 22.46
N ARG A 189 12.27 11.64 22.33
CA ARG A 189 12.44 10.37 21.65
C ARG A 189 11.58 9.30 22.33
N VAL A 190 10.81 8.57 21.54
CA VAL A 190 10.05 7.41 22.02
C VAL A 190 11.04 6.40 22.63
N PRO A 191 10.76 5.81 23.80
CA PRO A 191 11.65 4.79 24.35
C PRO A 191 11.93 3.67 23.35
N GLU A 192 13.18 3.23 23.25
CA GLU A 192 13.59 2.22 22.27
C GLU A 192 12.81 0.90 22.45
N GLU A 193 12.54 0.53 23.70
CA GLU A 193 11.70 -0.61 24.08
C GLU A 193 10.29 -0.50 23.46
N GLN A 194 9.65 0.67 23.57
CA GLN A 194 8.36 0.91 22.94
C GLN A 194 8.46 0.71 21.43
N ALA A 195 9.41 1.37 20.76
CA ALA A 195 9.57 1.27 19.31
C ALA A 195 9.77 -0.19 18.85
N LYS A 196 10.58 -0.98 19.57
CA LYS A 196 10.77 -2.42 19.31
C LYS A 196 9.46 -3.20 19.42
N ILE A 197 8.73 -3.03 20.52
CA ILE A 197 7.45 -3.71 20.75
C ILE A 197 6.43 -3.33 19.66
N GLU A 198 6.36 -2.07 19.24
CA GLU A 198 5.45 -1.65 18.17
C GLU A 198 5.83 -2.24 16.79
N ALA A 199 7.12 -2.32 16.49
CA ALA A 199 7.63 -2.95 15.27
C ALA A 199 7.33 -4.46 15.26
N GLU A 200 7.57 -5.14 16.37
CA GLU A 200 7.26 -6.57 16.54
C GLU A 200 5.76 -6.85 16.48
N TRP A 201 4.94 -6.00 17.09
CA TRP A 201 3.48 -6.10 17.02
C TRP A 201 2.98 -5.97 15.58
N SER A 202 3.54 -5.02 14.83
CA SER A 202 3.23 -4.82 13.42
C SER A 202 3.59 -6.05 12.58
N GLN A 203 4.74 -6.66 12.85
CA GLN A 203 5.21 -7.87 12.17
C GLN A 203 4.40 -9.11 12.58
N SER A 204 4.13 -9.31 13.86
CA SER A 204 3.36 -10.44 14.40
C SER A 204 1.93 -10.43 13.88
N THR A 205 1.30 -9.26 13.83
CA THR A 205 -0.03 -9.05 13.24
C THR A 205 -0.04 -9.42 11.76
N ALA A 206 1.01 -9.06 11.01
CA ALA A 206 1.12 -9.41 9.59
C ALA A 206 1.31 -10.92 9.36
N ARG A 207 2.08 -11.57 10.24
CA ARG A 207 2.30 -13.03 10.27
C ARG A 207 1.14 -13.83 10.90
N GLN A 208 0.14 -13.14 11.46
CA GLN A 208 -1.04 -13.71 12.14
C GLN A 208 -0.78 -14.36 13.48
N SER A 209 0.37 -14.09 14.06
CA SER A 209 0.58 -14.47 15.44
C SER A 209 0.02 -13.36 16.32
N ILE A 210 -1.28 -13.44 16.62
CA ILE A 210 -1.93 -12.57 17.61
C ILE A 210 -1.45 -12.92 19.03
N HIS A 211 -0.72 -14.03 19.17
CA HIS A 211 -0.35 -14.59 20.46
C HIS A 211 1.05 -14.23 20.93
N ALA A 212 2.03 -14.16 20.03
CA ALA A 212 3.41 -13.82 20.36
C ALA A 212 4.16 -13.41 19.08
N PRO A 213 5.32 -12.74 19.15
CA PRO A 213 6.20 -12.62 17.99
C PRO A 213 6.50 -14.02 17.45
N ALA A 214 6.14 -14.26 16.19
CA ALA A 214 6.50 -15.52 15.57
C ALA A 214 7.97 -15.44 15.14
N VAL A 215 8.81 -16.14 15.90
CA VAL A 215 10.22 -16.35 15.58
C VAL A 215 10.32 -17.52 14.59
N GLY A 216 11.29 -17.45 13.66
CA GLY A 216 11.51 -18.52 12.68
C GLY A 216 10.42 -18.65 11.59
N LEU A 217 10.15 -19.87 11.16
CA LEU A 217 9.23 -20.21 10.05
C LEU A 217 7.88 -20.80 10.52
N GLU A 218 7.66 -20.91 11.82
CA GLU A 218 6.48 -21.57 12.41
C GLU A 218 5.16 -20.88 12.01
N TRP A 219 5.22 -19.57 11.76
CA TRP A 219 4.07 -18.79 11.30
C TRP A 219 3.65 -19.08 9.87
N VAL A 220 4.51 -19.64 9.02
CA VAL A 220 4.24 -19.80 7.58
C VAL A 220 3.03 -20.72 7.37
N GLY A 221 2.93 -21.84 8.08
CA GLY A 221 1.81 -22.78 7.97
C GLY A 221 0.45 -22.16 8.31
N PRO A 222 0.27 -21.57 9.51
CA PRO A 222 -0.93 -20.81 9.86
C PRO A 222 -1.23 -19.67 8.89
N TRP A 223 -0.19 -18.94 8.46
CA TRP A 223 -0.31 -17.84 7.52
C TRP A 223 -0.89 -18.28 6.18
N VAL A 224 -0.36 -19.37 5.60
CA VAL A 224 -0.87 -19.99 4.37
C VAL A 224 -2.34 -20.38 4.57
N LYS A 225 -2.67 -21.06 5.68
CA LYS A 225 -4.05 -21.45 6.00
C LYS A 225 -4.99 -20.26 6.04
N LYS A 226 -4.62 -19.12 6.64
CA LYS A 226 -5.48 -17.92 6.63
C LYS A 226 -5.63 -17.34 5.24
N ILE A 227 -4.59 -17.31 4.41
CA ILE A 227 -4.72 -16.80 3.03
C ILE A 227 -5.81 -17.57 2.28
N PHE A 228 -5.81 -18.90 2.40
CA PHE A 228 -6.84 -19.74 1.80
C PHE A 228 -8.20 -19.65 2.50
N ARG A 229 -8.23 -19.39 3.82
CA ARG A 229 -9.47 -19.29 4.62
C ARG A 229 -10.07 -17.88 4.68
N TYR A 230 -9.44 -16.86 4.08
CA TYR A 230 -9.87 -15.46 4.19
C TYR A 230 -11.23 -15.24 3.50
N ARG A 231 -12.32 -15.48 4.24
CA ARG A 231 -13.70 -15.26 3.80
C ARG A 231 -14.10 -13.78 3.96
N PRO A 232 -14.97 -13.24 3.07
CA PRO A 232 -15.83 -13.97 2.14
C PRO A 232 -15.28 -14.16 0.72
N LYS A 233 -14.07 -13.71 0.37
CA LYS A 233 -13.55 -13.86 -0.99
C LYS A 233 -12.06 -14.30 -0.96
N PRO A 234 -11.71 -15.57 -1.26
CA PRO A 234 -10.32 -16.02 -1.47
C PRO A 234 -9.66 -15.39 -2.71
N ILE A 235 -10.12 -14.21 -3.13
CA ILE A 235 -9.86 -13.56 -4.41
C ILE A 235 -8.65 -12.62 -4.35
N GLY A 236 -8.14 -12.28 -3.15
CA GLY A 236 -7.12 -11.24 -2.96
C GLY A 236 -5.80 -11.48 -3.72
N PRO A 237 -4.79 -12.11 -3.12
CA PRO A 237 -3.53 -12.39 -3.82
C PRO A 237 -3.62 -13.63 -4.72
N MET A 238 -4.61 -14.52 -4.52
CA MET A 238 -4.68 -15.80 -5.24
C MET A 238 -4.95 -15.61 -6.73
N ILE A 239 -5.92 -14.76 -7.12
CA ILE A 239 -6.19 -14.50 -8.54
C ILE A 239 -4.96 -13.96 -9.27
N PRO A 240 -4.32 -12.85 -8.83
CA PRO A 240 -3.14 -12.36 -9.52
C PRO A 240 -1.98 -13.36 -9.50
N THR A 241 -1.85 -14.19 -8.46
CA THR A 241 -0.83 -15.26 -8.42
C THR A 241 -1.12 -16.33 -9.48
N LEU A 242 -2.34 -16.83 -9.58
CA LEU A 242 -2.73 -17.82 -10.59
C LEU A 242 -2.58 -17.26 -12.01
N CYS A 243 -2.97 -16.01 -12.24
CA CYS A 243 -2.73 -15.32 -13.50
C CYS A 243 -1.23 -15.23 -13.83
N SER A 244 -0.39 -14.89 -12.84
CA SER A 244 1.06 -14.85 -12.99
C SER A 244 1.64 -16.21 -13.37
N ILE A 245 1.20 -17.29 -12.72
CA ILE A 245 1.61 -18.67 -13.02
C ILE A 245 1.19 -19.05 -14.44
N GLY A 246 -0.07 -18.83 -14.79
CA GLY A 246 -0.58 -19.13 -16.13
C GLY A 246 0.16 -18.37 -17.23
N ALA A 247 0.40 -17.07 -17.04
CA ALA A 247 1.17 -16.26 -17.97
C ALA A 247 2.64 -16.73 -18.06
N GLY A 248 3.26 -17.07 -16.94
CA GLY A 248 4.60 -17.65 -16.88
C GLY A 248 4.71 -18.96 -17.67
N LEU A 249 3.74 -19.86 -17.51
CA LEU A 249 3.68 -21.12 -18.28
C LEU A 249 3.58 -20.86 -19.79
N ILE A 250 2.75 -19.92 -20.22
CA ILE A 250 2.64 -19.53 -21.63
C ILE A 250 3.99 -19.04 -22.17
N ILE A 251 4.69 -18.18 -21.41
CA ILE A 251 6.01 -17.68 -21.79
C ILE A 251 7.00 -18.85 -21.92
N VAL A 252 7.07 -19.74 -20.93
CA VAL A 252 7.99 -20.90 -20.94
C VAL A 252 7.70 -21.81 -22.14
N ILE A 253 6.44 -22.17 -22.39
CA ILE A 253 6.04 -23.01 -23.53
C ILE A 253 6.46 -22.37 -24.85
N PHE A 254 6.27 -21.05 -24.97
CA PHE A 254 6.66 -20.32 -26.17
C PHE A 254 8.18 -20.32 -26.37
N LEU A 255 8.94 -20.05 -25.31
CA LEU A 255 10.40 -20.04 -25.33
C LEU A 255 10.98 -21.42 -25.69
N LEU A 256 10.42 -22.50 -25.14
CA LEU A 256 10.86 -23.87 -25.44
C LEU A 256 10.58 -24.26 -26.91
N LYS A 257 9.44 -23.83 -27.48
CA LYS A 257 9.04 -24.23 -28.84
C LYS A 257 9.66 -23.40 -29.95
N ARG A 258 9.98 -22.13 -29.70
CA ARG A 258 10.33 -21.16 -30.76
C ARG A 258 11.56 -20.31 -30.46
N GLY A 259 12.18 -20.48 -29.30
CA GLY A 259 13.24 -19.59 -28.84
C GLY A 259 12.74 -18.19 -28.53
N TRP A 260 13.66 -17.24 -28.37
CA TRP A 260 13.35 -15.85 -28.07
C TRP A 260 13.03 -15.05 -29.34
N PRO A 261 11.80 -14.53 -29.52
CA PRO A 261 11.48 -13.59 -30.59
C PRO A 261 12.32 -12.33 -30.52
N ASP A 262 12.66 -11.74 -31.65
CA ASP A 262 13.39 -10.46 -31.72
C ASP A 262 12.60 -9.30 -31.10
N SER A 263 11.27 -9.36 -31.16
CA SER A 263 10.38 -8.45 -30.43
C SER A 263 10.59 -8.52 -28.91
N LEU A 264 10.73 -9.72 -28.33
CA LEU A 264 11.04 -9.90 -26.91
C LEU A 264 12.49 -9.57 -26.57
N ARG A 265 13.43 -9.65 -27.53
CA ARG A 265 14.80 -9.18 -27.30
C ARG A 265 14.83 -7.69 -26.97
N THR A 266 13.98 -6.90 -27.62
CA THR A 266 13.79 -5.48 -27.32
C THR A 266 13.15 -5.27 -25.93
N ASP A 267 12.28 -6.19 -25.52
CA ASP A 267 11.56 -6.16 -24.24
C ASP A 267 12.25 -6.92 -23.10
N ARG A 268 13.53 -7.33 -23.25
CA ARG A 268 14.31 -7.95 -22.14
C ARG A 268 14.29 -7.10 -20.85
N ARG A 269 14.10 -5.79 -21.00
CA ARG A 269 14.02 -4.84 -19.88
C ARG A 269 12.73 -4.91 -19.09
N LEU A 270 11.67 -5.46 -19.68
CA LEU A 270 10.47 -5.78 -18.93
C LEU A 270 10.82 -6.74 -17.78
N PHE A 271 11.70 -7.71 -18.03
CA PHE A 271 12.15 -8.64 -17.01
C PHE A 271 12.93 -7.94 -15.90
N SER A 272 13.59 -6.81 -16.15
CA SER A 272 14.18 -5.99 -15.09
C SER A 272 13.10 -5.49 -14.12
N VAL A 273 11.94 -5.04 -14.62
CA VAL A 273 10.80 -4.65 -13.76
C VAL A 273 10.21 -5.87 -13.05
N VAL A 274 10.10 -7.01 -13.72
CA VAL A 274 9.65 -8.27 -13.08
C VAL A 274 10.56 -8.63 -11.91
N TRP A 275 11.88 -8.60 -12.11
CA TRP A 275 12.85 -8.86 -11.04
C TRP A 275 12.72 -7.89 -9.87
N LEU A 276 12.52 -6.59 -10.13
CA LEU A 276 12.24 -5.61 -9.07
C LEU A 276 11.00 -5.99 -8.25
N VAL A 277 9.92 -6.37 -8.92
CA VAL A 277 8.66 -6.74 -8.24
C VAL A 277 8.85 -8.03 -7.43
N LEU A 278 9.62 -9.00 -7.95
CA LEU A 278 9.96 -10.22 -7.20
C LEU A 278 10.79 -9.93 -5.95
N ILE A 279 11.81 -9.07 -6.05
CA ILE A 279 12.61 -8.64 -4.89
C ILE A 279 11.70 -7.97 -3.85
N ALA A 280 10.82 -7.07 -4.27
CA ALA A 280 9.87 -6.44 -3.36
C ALA A 280 8.90 -7.42 -2.71
N LEU A 281 8.45 -8.46 -3.43
CA LEU A 281 7.63 -9.54 -2.86
C LEU A 281 8.42 -10.37 -1.85
N VAL A 282 9.70 -10.66 -2.08
CA VAL A 282 10.55 -11.35 -1.10
C VAL A 282 10.69 -10.50 0.17
N ILE A 283 10.97 -9.19 0.02
CA ILE A 283 11.11 -8.29 1.16
C ILE A 283 9.77 -8.12 1.90
N TRP A 284 8.67 -7.97 1.17
CA TRP A 284 7.32 -7.95 1.74
C TRP A 284 7.04 -9.22 2.56
N PHE A 285 7.38 -10.39 2.02
CA PHE A 285 7.17 -11.67 2.71
C PHE A 285 8.00 -11.76 4.00
N ALA A 286 9.26 -11.30 3.96
CA ALA A 286 10.14 -11.29 5.13
C ALA A 286 9.68 -10.29 6.22
N THR A 287 9.24 -9.10 5.81
CA THR A 287 8.98 -7.97 6.72
C THR A 287 7.55 -7.97 7.25
N ALA A 288 6.55 -8.02 6.38
CA ALA A 288 5.14 -7.87 6.74
C ALA A 288 4.23 -8.62 5.75
N PRO A 289 4.14 -9.96 5.84
CA PRO A 289 3.49 -10.82 4.84
C PRO A 289 1.95 -10.72 4.85
N ASP A 290 1.33 -9.66 5.36
CA ASP A 290 -0.11 -9.50 5.21
C ASP A 290 -0.43 -9.17 3.74
N PRO A 291 -1.31 -9.92 3.05
CA PRO A 291 -1.65 -9.67 1.65
C PRO A 291 -2.07 -8.23 1.36
N ARG A 292 -2.69 -7.54 2.32
CA ARG A 292 -3.12 -6.14 2.15
C ARG A 292 -1.94 -5.18 1.91
N TYR A 293 -0.72 -5.59 2.26
CA TYR A 293 0.49 -4.80 2.09
C TYR A 293 1.20 -5.11 0.76
N GLY A 294 1.07 -6.34 0.26
CA GLY A 294 1.75 -6.80 -0.96
C GLY A 294 0.86 -6.79 -2.21
N ILE A 295 -0.45 -6.57 -2.05
CA ILE A 295 -1.45 -6.73 -3.11
C ILE A 295 -1.13 -5.97 -4.41
N GLY A 296 -0.56 -4.77 -4.32
CA GLY A 296 -0.15 -3.97 -5.47
C GLY A 296 0.97 -4.65 -6.27
N PHE A 297 1.92 -5.27 -5.58
CA PHE A 297 3.01 -6.03 -6.21
C PHE A 297 2.50 -7.30 -6.88
N PHE A 298 1.58 -8.04 -6.25
CA PHE A 298 0.96 -9.22 -6.88
C PHE A 298 0.23 -8.86 -8.18
N TRP A 299 -0.58 -7.80 -8.16
CA TRP A 299 -1.31 -7.35 -9.34
C TRP A 299 -0.39 -6.76 -10.40
N LEU A 300 0.66 -6.04 -10.01
CA LEU A 300 1.68 -5.55 -10.94
C LEU A 300 2.40 -6.71 -11.62
N LEU A 301 2.88 -7.71 -10.86
CA LEU A 301 3.54 -8.90 -11.39
C LEU A 301 2.64 -9.65 -12.37
N SER A 302 1.39 -9.89 -11.98
CA SER A 302 0.37 -10.52 -12.81
C SER A 302 0.17 -9.77 -14.13
N SER A 303 0.05 -8.45 -14.06
CA SER A 303 -0.18 -7.61 -15.23
C SER A 303 1.04 -7.57 -16.14
N LEU A 304 2.26 -7.53 -15.58
CA LEU A 304 3.52 -7.56 -16.34
C LEU A 304 3.67 -8.88 -17.11
N LEU A 305 3.50 -10.01 -16.43
CA LEU A 305 3.63 -11.33 -17.05
C LEU A 305 2.51 -11.58 -18.07
N SER A 306 1.28 -11.15 -17.76
CA SER A 306 0.15 -11.26 -18.70
C SER A 306 0.37 -10.40 -19.93
N ALA A 307 0.88 -9.17 -19.78
CA ALA A 307 1.24 -8.31 -20.91
C ALA A 307 2.34 -8.94 -21.77
N ALA A 308 3.37 -9.52 -21.16
CA ALA A 308 4.43 -10.23 -21.89
C ALA A 308 3.88 -11.44 -22.67
N ALA A 309 3.05 -12.27 -22.02
CA ALA A 309 2.42 -13.43 -22.64
C ALA A 309 1.49 -13.02 -23.79
N LEU A 310 0.68 -11.97 -23.62
CA LEU A 310 -0.17 -11.45 -24.69
C LEU A 310 0.65 -10.83 -25.83
N GLY A 311 1.79 -10.21 -25.54
CA GLY A 311 2.72 -9.72 -26.57
C GLY A 311 3.31 -10.84 -27.43
N LEU A 312 3.53 -12.01 -26.84
CA LEU A 312 3.90 -13.23 -27.56
C LEU A 312 2.76 -13.74 -28.43
N VAL A 313 1.54 -13.85 -27.86
CA VAL A 313 0.36 -14.32 -28.59
C VAL A 313 -0.02 -13.35 -29.73
N TRP A 314 0.19 -12.04 -29.55
CA TRP A 314 -0.10 -11.02 -30.56
C TRP A 314 0.63 -11.28 -31.88
N GLN A 315 1.87 -11.78 -31.81
CA GLN A 315 2.68 -12.10 -33.00
C GLN A 315 2.09 -13.25 -33.82
N TRP A 316 1.28 -14.10 -33.19
CA TRP A 316 0.59 -15.19 -33.86
C TRP A 316 -0.83 -14.82 -34.27
N SER A 317 -1.59 -14.21 -33.34
CA SER A 317 -2.98 -13.82 -33.58
C SER A 317 -3.37 -12.61 -32.75
N ALA A 318 -3.34 -11.44 -33.40
CA ALA A 318 -3.89 -10.21 -32.84
C ALA A 318 -5.39 -10.35 -32.49
N ARG A 319 -6.15 -11.19 -33.21
CA ARG A 319 -7.57 -11.45 -32.92
C ARG A 319 -7.75 -12.08 -31.55
N VAL A 320 -6.94 -13.09 -31.21
CA VAL A 320 -7.01 -13.77 -29.90
C VAL A 320 -6.77 -12.77 -28.77
N VAL A 321 -5.73 -11.94 -28.87
CA VAL A 321 -5.42 -10.94 -27.84
C VAL A 321 -6.55 -9.92 -27.70
N LYS A 322 -7.11 -9.41 -28.80
CA LYS A 322 -8.27 -8.49 -28.77
C LYS A 322 -9.47 -9.13 -28.10
N THR A 323 -9.76 -10.40 -28.41
CA THR A 323 -10.86 -11.16 -27.77
C THR A 323 -10.61 -11.34 -26.28
N VAL A 324 -9.40 -11.69 -25.85
CA VAL A 324 -9.06 -11.83 -24.42
C VAL A 324 -9.25 -10.50 -23.69
N VAL A 325 -8.71 -9.40 -24.22
CA VAL A 325 -8.86 -8.08 -23.60
C VAL A 325 -10.34 -7.67 -23.51
N LEU A 326 -11.11 -7.86 -24.60
CA LEU A 326 -12.53 -7.56 -24.61
C LEU A 326 -13.32 -8.45 -23.62
N ALA A 327 -13.02 -9.74 -23.57
CA ALA A 327 -13.65 -10.69 -22.64
C ALA A 327 -13.33 -10.30 -21.20
N THR A 328 -12.10 -9.90 -20.88
CA THR A 328 -11.73 -9.40 -19.55
C THR A 328 -12.56 -8.16 -19.18
N VAL A 329 -12.68 -7.17 -20.08
CA VAL A 329 -13.52 -5.99 -19.87
C VAL A 329 -14.97 -6.37 -19.59
N LEU A 330 -15.55 -7.25 -20.42
CA LEU A 330 -16.94 -7.64 -20.34
C LEU A 330 -17.25 -8.46 -19.08
N VAL A 331 -16.42 -9.45 -18.76
CA VAL A 331 -16.60 -10.31 -17.58
C VAL A 331 -16.49 -9.50 -16.30
N LEU A 332 -15.51 -8.60 -16.20
CA LEU A 332 -15.34 -7.75 -15.02
C LEU A 332 -16.44 -6.71 -14.92
N GLY A 333 -16.81 -6.06 -16.04
CA GLY A 333 -17.93 -5.13 -16.08
C GLY A 333 -19.26 -5.80 -15.69
N LEU A 334 -19.49 -7.03 -16.17
CA LEU A 334 -20.66 -7.83 -15.80
C LEU A 334 -20.63 -8.25 -14.33
N HIS A 335 -19.47 -8.70 -13.82
CA HIS A 335 -19.30 -9.03 -12.41
C HIS A 335 -19.69 -7.85 -11.52
N GLU A 336 -19.17 -6.65 -11.79
CA GLU A 336 -19.51 -5.45 -11.01
C GLU A 336 -20.99 -5.07 -11.15
N ALA A 337 -21.54 -5.13 -12.36
CA ALA A 337 -22.97 -4.87 -12.57
C ALA A 337 -23.86 -5.85 -11.78
N LEU A 338 -23.46 -7.12 -11.68
CA LEU A 338 -24.14 -8.14 -10.90
C LEU A 338 -23.98 -7.92 -9.39
N GLN A 339 -22.79 -7.57 -8.90
CA GLN A 339 -22.58 -7.24 -7.48
C GLN A 339 -23.43 -6.03 -7.07
N ILE A 340 -23.46 -4.98 -7.89
CA ILE A 340 -24.33 -3.81 -7.67
C ILE A 340 -25.80 -4.25 -7.59
N ARG A 341 -26.25 -5.13 -8.49
CA ARG A 341 -27.64 -5.64 -8.50
C ARG A 341 -27.98 -6.55 -7.32
N VAL A 342 -27.06 -7.36 -6.81
CA VAL A 342 -27.32 -8.27 -5.68
C VAL A 342 -27.29 -7.52 -4.34
N GLU A 343 -26.38 -6.56 -4.19
CA GLU A 343 -26.23 -5.82 -2.95
C GLU A 343 -27.32 -4.77 -2.73
N LEU A 344 -27.85 -4.14 -3.78
CA LEU A 344 -28.89 -3.11 -3.63
C LEU A 344 -30.15 -3.67 -2.92
N PRO A 345 -30.75 -4.80 -3.36
CA PRO A 345 -31.92 -5.38 -2.71
C PRO A 345 -31.61 -5.94 -1.32
N ALA A 346 -30.42 -6.49 -1.09
CA ALA A 346 -30.02 -7.00 0.22
C ALA A 346 -29.85 -5.85 1.22
N ALA A 347 -29.24 -4.73 0.81
CA ALA A 347 -29.13 -3.52 1.62
C ALA A 347 -30.49 -2.90 1.91
N VAL A 348 -31.38 -2.85 0.91
CA VAL A 348 -32.77 -2.37 1.05
C VAL A 348 -33.58 -3.26 2.00
N ARG A 349 -33.53 -4.59 1.86
CA ARG A 349 -34.21 -5.53 2.78
C ARG A 349 -33.63 -5.50 4.19
N ALA A 350 -32.32 -5.41 4.33
CA ALA A 350 -31.68 -5.31 5.63
C ALA A 350 -32.03 -3.97 6.32
N ALA A 351 -32.26 -2.91 5.56
CA ALA A 351 -32.76 -1.63 6.07
C ALA A 351 -34.22 -1.72 6.49
N SER A 352 -35.08 -2.42 5.73
CA SER A 352 -36.51 -2.57 6.08
C SER A 352 -36.76 -3.45 7.30
N LEU A 353 -35.90 -4.45 7.58
CA LEU A 353 -36.10 -5.42 8.67
C LEU A 353 -35.54 -4.99 10.03
N ARG A 354 -34.73 -3.92 10.12
CA ARG A 354 -34.06 -3.50 11.37
C ARG A 354 -34.46 -2.11 11.81
N GLY A 355 -35.76 -1.93 12.06
CA GLY A 355 -36.35 -0.82 12.79
C GLY A 355 -36.16 0.59 12.17
N PRO A 356 -37.01 1.55 12.54
CA PRO A 356 -37.01 2.90 11.97
C PRO A 356 -35.77 3.78 12.33
N GLY A 357 -34.75 3.22 13.00
CA GLY A 357 -33.67 4.02 13.59
C GLY A 357 -32.42 4.26 12.73
N LYS A 358 -32.23 3.55 11.60
CA LYS A 358 -31.07 3.77 10.72
C LYS A 358 -31.51 3.86 9.27
N THR A 359 -31.55 5.08 8.74
CA THR A 359 -32.04 5.34 7.38
C THR A 359 -31.25 4.54 6.34
N LEU A 360 -31.91 4.15 5.25
CA LEU A 360 -31.28 3.48 4.11
C LEU A 360 -30.03 4.24 3.61
N SER A 361 -30.04 5.57 3.76
CA SER A 361 -28.89 6.44 3.45
C SER A 361 -27.64 6.09 4.27
N GLU A 362 -27.75 5.77 5.56
CA GLU A 362 -26.61 5.38 6.40
C GLU A 362 -25.97 4.05 5.96
N ARG A 363 -26.74 3.18 5.30
CA ARG A 363 -26.28 1.85 4.84
C ARG A 363 -25.81 1.85 3.39
N ILE A 364 -26.42 2.67 2.53
CA ILE A 364 -25.97 2.88 1.14
C ILE A 364 -24.71 3.76 1.09
N ASN A 365 -24.40 4.47 2.17
CA ASN A 365 -23.16 5.24 2.34
C ASN A 365 -21.91 4.33 2.40
N ARG A 366 -21.58 3.65 1.29
CA ARG A 366 -20.37 2.84 0.98
C ARG A 366 -19.08 3.66 1.16
N GLY A 367 -18.82 4.04 2.41
CA GLY A 367 -17.83 4.99 2.93
C GLY A 367 -18.10 6.49 2.70
N LEU A 368 -19.35 6.86 2.46
CA LEU A 368 -19.83 8.25 2.65
C LEU A 368 -20.30 8.52 4.08
N ALA A 369 -20.28 7.50 4.94
CA ALA A 369 -20.63 7.61 6.34
C ALA A 369 -19.61 8.50 7.05
N PRO A 370 -20.04 9.32 8.02
CA PRO A 370 -19.12 10.08 8.85
C PRO A 370 -18.16 9.12 9.57
N VAL A 371 -16.98 9.63 9.88
CA VAL A 371 -16.00 8.93 10.71
C VAL A 371 -16.67 8.54 12.04
N PRO A 372 -16.63 7.25 12.45
CA PRO A 372 -17.24 6.82 13.71
C PRO A 372 -16.66 7.57 14.91
N SER A 373 -17.52 8.10 15.77
CA SER A 373 -17.12 8.61 17.07
C SER A 373 -17.00 7.47 18.07
N VAL A 374 -15.96 7.52 18.91
CA VAL A 374 -15.76 6.58 20.02
C VAL A 374 -16.02 7.32 21.33
N GLU A 375 -16.64 6.66 22.29
CA GLU A 375 -16.84 7.23 23.61
C GLU A 375 -15.50 7.35 24.34
N LEU A 376 -15.24 8.55 24.85
CA LEU A 376 -13.98 8.90 25.49
C LEU A 376 -14.20 9.14 26.97
N ARG A 377 -13.20 8.81 27.77
CA ARG A 377 -13.06 9.17 29.18
C ARG A 377 -11.83 10.04 29.36
N ASP A 378 -11.83 10.82 30.43
CA ASP A 378 -10.63 11.50 30.90
C ASP A 378 -9.65 10.50 31.51
N TYR A 379 -8.36 10.74 31.27
CA TYR A 379 -7.24 10.03 31.86
C TYR A 379 -6.21 11.07 32.28
N VAL A 380 -5.78 11.02 33.53
CA VAL A 380 -4.76 11.92 34.09
C VAL A 380 -3.49 11.11 34.28
N THR A 381 -2.38 11.57 33.71
CA THR A 381 -1.07 10.92 33.87
C THR A 381 -0.52 11.16 35.29
N SER A 382 0.53 10.46 35.70
CA SER A 382 1.19 10.68 37.01
C SER A 382 1.78 12.09 37.15
N HIS A 383 1.91 12.82 36.05
CA HIS A 383 2.42 14.19 35.98
C HIS A 383 1.31 15.23 35.83
N GLY A 384 0.04 14.84 35.99
CA GLY A 384 -1.10 15.75 35.91
C GLY A 384 -1.54 16.12 34.50
N LEU A 385 -1.00 15.47 33.46
CA LEU A 385 -1.43 15.72 32.07
C LEU A 385 -2.81 15.10 31.83
N TRP A 386 -3.77 15.91 31.41
CA TRP A 386 -5.11 15.47 31.02
C TRP A 386 -5.15 15.05 29.55
N ILE A 387 -5.50 13.79 29.30
CA ILE A 387 -5.70 13.22 27.97
C ILE A 387 -7.03 12.48 27.91
N LYS A 388 -7.66 12.47 26.73
CA LYS A 388 -8.81 11.63 26.47
C LYS A 388 -8.34 10.23 26.01
N ALA A 389 -9.04 9.20 26.43
CA ALA A 389 -8.81 7.82 25.99
C ALA A 389 -10.15 7.08 25.83
N PRO A 390 -10.25 6.03 24.99
CA PRO A 390 -11.47 5.25 24.88
C PRO A 390 -11.89 4.58 26.20
N VAL A 391 -13.19 4.39 26.39
CA VAL A 391 -13.73 3.64 27.55
C VAL A 391 -13.39 2.16 27.43
N ILE A 392 -12.65 1.61 28.40
CA ILE A 392 -12.03 0.27 28.34
C ILE A 392 -13.03 -0.86 28.18
N GLU A 393 -14.18 -0.75 28.84
CA GLU A 393 -15.24 -1.76 28.76
C GLU A 393 -15.71 -1.99 27.32
N LYS A 394 -15.55 -0.98 26.45
CA LYS A 394 -15.80 -1.06 25.01
C LYS A 394 -14.54 -1.41 24.19
N ILE A 395 -13.33 -1.24 24.74
CA ILE A 395 -12.04 -1.69 24.15
C ILE A 395 -11.97 -3.23 24.05
N ALA A 396 -12.69 -3.94 24.92
CA ALA A 396 -12.83 -5.40 24.83
C ALA A 396 -13.52 -5.85 23.51
N THR A 397 -14.17 -4.92 22.79
CA THR A 397 -14.59 -5.17 21.42
C THR A 397 -13.46 -4.77 20.47
N ARG A 398 -13.22 -5.54 19.40
CA ARG A 398 -12.20 -5.25 18.35
C ARG A 398 -12.27 -3.85 17.70
N LYS A 399 -13.25 -3.02 18.07
CA LYS A 399 -13.51 -1.67 17.55
C LYS A 399 -13.17 -0.54 18.53
N GLY A 400 -12.84 -0.83 19.79
CA GLY A 400 -12.74 0.21 20.82
C GLY A 400 -11.39 0.94 20.93
N ASN A 401 -10.33 0.50 20.23
CA ASN A 401 -9.01 1.15 20.29
C ASN A 401 -8.81 2.24 19.22
N GLN A 402 -9.89 2.73 18.62
CA GLN A 402 -9.86 3.76 17.58
C GLN A 402 -10.23 5.10 18.21
N VAL A 403 -9.48 6.15 17.89
CA VAL A 403 -9.70 7.52 18.40
C VAL A 403 -9.98 8.48 17.24
N TRP A 404 -10.75 7.99 16.27
CA TRP A 404 -11.03 8.74 15.05
C TRP A 404 -11.93 9.93 15.32
N GLY A 405 -11.59 11.08 14.75
CA GLY A 405 -12.35 12.32 14.95
C GLY A 405 -12.43 12.79 16.41
N SER A 406 -11.62 12.23 17.30
CA SER A 406 -11.56 12.63 18.71
C SER A 406 -10.83 13.97 18.85
N PRO A 407 -11.18 14.79 19.87
CA PRO A 407 -10.49 16.06 20.11
C PRO A 407 -9.00 15.81 20.45
N LEU A 408 -8.14 16.77 20.16
CA LEU A 408 -6.80 16.77 20.74
C LEU A 408 -6.92 17.25 22.20
N LEU A 409 -6.31 16.62 23.20
CA LEU A 409 -5.35 15.50 23.19
C LEU A 409 -6.05 14.15 23.43
N THR A 410 -5.90 13.20 22.51
CA THR A 410 -6.46 11.84 22.65
C THR A 410 -5.45 10.77 22.24
N THR A 411 -5.40 9.64 22.95
CA THR A 411 -4.62 8.45 22.58
C THR A 411 -5.40 7.16 22.84
N PRO A 412 -5.25 6.11 22.01
CA PRO A 412 -5.86 4.81 22.29
C PRO A 412 -5.20 4.06 23.46
N HIS A 413 -3.93 4.40 23.76
CA HIS A 413 -3.11 3.71 24.77
C HIS A 413 -2.41 4.77 25.63
N PRO A 414 -3.10 5.35 26.63
CA PRO A 414 -2.50 6.36 27.49
C PRO A 414 -1.39 5.73 28.35
N SER A 415 -0.30 6.44 28.57
CA SER A 415 0.81 6.01 29.43
C SER A 415 0.84 6.88 30.68
N PRO A 416 0.94 6.31 31.89
CA PRO A 416 0.94 7.08 33.13
C PRO A 416 2.16 7.99 33.22
N ASN A 417 3.28 7.63 32.61
CA ASN A 417 4.52 8.39 32.66
C ASN A 417 4.69 9.43 31.53
N LEU A 418 3.63 9.68 30.75
CA LEU A 418 3.65 10.71 29.72
C LEU A 418 3.51 12.09 30.37
N LYS A 419 4.39 13.02 30.01
CA LYS A 419 4.34 14.41 30.46
C LYS A 419 4.57 15.39 29.31
N LEU A 420 4.15 16.63 29.53
CA LEU A 420 4.52 17.74 28.66
C LEU A 420 6.00 18.05 28.79
N ARG A 421 6.62 18.47 27.68
CA ARG A 421 8.00 18.98 27.73
C ARG A 421 8.08 20.33 28.42
N ASN A 422 7.11 21.19 28.13
CA ASN A 422 6.85 22.43 28.86
C ASN A 422 5.46 22.31 29.52
N PRO A 423 5.36 22.30 30.87
CA PRO A 423 4.08 22.18 31.58
C PRO A 423 3.02 23.20 31.18
N GLU A 424 3.43 24.37 30.68
CA GLU A 424 2.54 25.48 30.32
C GLU A 424 2.18 25.51 28.83
N ASP A 425 2.85 24.70 27.99
CA ASP A 425 2.72 24.76 26.54
C ASP A 425 2.64 23.36 25.91
N VAL A 426 1.43 23.00 25.47
CA VAL A 426 1.15 21.75 24.77
C VAL A 426 1.89 21.65 23.42
N SER A 427 2.19 22.79 22.79
CA SER A 427 2.87 22.82 21.49
C SER A 427 4.34 22.43 21.59
N ALA A 428 4.93 22.51 22.79
CA ALA A 428 6.29 22.04 23.07
C ALA A 428 6.43 20.51 22.93
N GLY A 429 5.32 19.77 22.90
CA GLY A 429 5.27 18.32 22.72
C GLY A 429 5.37 17.53 24.01
N PHE A 430 5.58 16.22 23.87
CA PHE A 430 5.50 15.25 24.96
C PHE A 430 6.81 14.50 25.13
N LYS A 431 7.05 14.01 26.34
CA LYS A 431 8.09 13.03 26.62
C LYS A 431 7.64 12.01 27.65
N SER A 432 8.24 10.83 27.62
CA SER A 432 8.01 9.78 28.59
C SER A 432 9.11 9.82 29.66
N GLU A 433 8.74 9.71 30.94
CA GLU A 433 9.70 9.62 32.05
C GLU A 433 9.79 8.19 32.58
N GLY A 434 10.98 7.59 32.56
CA GLY A 434 11.17 6.20 32.98
C GLY A 434 10.58 5.17 32.00
N ALA A 435 10.35 3.95 32.50
CA ALA A 435 9.92 2.80 31.69
C ALA A 435 8.54 3.01 31.04
N TRP A 436 8.38 2.56 29.79
CA TRP A 436 7.11 2.65 29.07
C TRP A 436 6.08 1.70 29.68
N ARG A 437 4.91 2.20 30.10
CA ARG A 437 3.86 1.41 30.75
C ARG A 437 2.47 1.72 30.18
N PRO A 438 2.22 1.40 28.91
CA PRO A 438 0.99 1.81 28.24
C PRO A 438 -0.22 1.09 28.83
N TYR A 439 -1.31 1.81 29.03
CA TYR A 439 -2.55 1.21 29.46
C TYR A 439 -3.26 0.51 28.27
N GLY A 440 -3.40 -0.82 28.35
CA GLY A 440 -4.19 -1.62 27.42
C GLY A 440 -3.61 -1.78 26.01
N TYR A 441 -2.30 -1.61 25.85
CA TYR A 441 -1.61 -1.82 24.58
C TYR A 441 -1.30 -3.30 24.31
N PRO A 442 -1.34 -3.77 23.04
CA PRO A 442 -1.94 -3.10 21.87
C PRO A 442 -3.47 -3.26 21.83
N ASN A 443 -4.00 -4.27 22.53
CA ASN A 443 -5.40 -4.44 22.89
C ASN A 443 -5.48 -5.52 23.99
N LEU A 444 -6.19 -5.25 25.08
CA LEU A 444 -6.37 -6.16 26.23
C LEU A 444 -6.87 -7.57 25.85
N VAL A 445 -7.57 -7.71 24.73
CA VAL A 445 -8.16 -8.99 24.29
C VAL A 445 -7.16 -9.84 23.50
N THR A 446 -5.97 -9.32 23.24
CA THR A 446 -4.94 -10.03 22.48
C THR A 446 -3.98 -10.70 23.45
N ARG A 447 -3.63 -11.97 23.22
CA ARG A 447 -2.55 -12.63 23.99
C ARG A 447 -1.19 -11.93 23.84
N TYR A 448 -1.03 -11.11 22.80
CA TYR A 448 0.13 -10.23 22.69
C TYR A 448 0.22 -9.21 23.84
N HIS A 449 -0.90 -8.84 24.48
CA HIS A 449 -0.85 -8.03 25.70
C HIS A 449 -0.08 -8.75 26.82
N GLU A 450 -0.31 -10.04 27.04
CA GLU A 450 0.43 -10.86 28.01
C GLU A 450 1.93 -10.90 27.68
N TYR A 451 2.27 -10.98 26.39
CA TYR A 451 3.65 -10.89 25.92
C TYR A 451 4.30 -9.54 26.27
N VAL A 452 3.60 -8.44 26.00
CA VAL A 452 4.08 -7.09 26.32
C VAL A 452 4.28 -6.93 27.82
N GLU A 453 3.30 -7.32 28.65
CA GLU A 453 3.42 -7.26 30.11
C GLU A 453 4.64 -8.04 30.62
N ARG A 454 4.92 -9.22 30.04
CA ARG A 454 6.12 -9.99 30.39
C ARG A 454 7.41 -9.26 30.01
N CYS A 455 7.50 -8.69 28.82
CA CYS A 455 8.68 -7.92 28.40
C CYS A 455 8.92 -6.70 29.30
N LEU A 456 7.84 -5.98 29.65
CA LEU A 456 7.92 -4.84 30.57
C LEU A 456 8.37 -5.29 31.98
N ALA A 457 7.90 -6.45 32.45
CA ALA A 457 8.29 -7.01 33.74
C ALA A 457 9.78 -7.38 33.77
N GLU A 458 10.28 -8.05 32.73
CA GLU A 458 11.70 -8.42 32.60
C GLU A 458 12.63 -7.20 32.60
N ASN A 459 12.25 -6.12 31.90
CA ASN A 459 13.02 -4.88 31.87
C ASN A 459 12.95 -4.10 33.19
N SER A 460 11.88 -4.25 33.97
CA SER A 460 11.76 -3.59 35.28
C SER A 460 12.66 -4.18 36.38
N VAL A 461 13.15 -5.42 36.19
CA VAL A 461 14.07 -6.07 37.15
C VAL A 461 15.52 -5.65 36.93
N THR A 462 15.83 -5.11 35.76
CA THR A 462 17.21 -4.75 35.35
C THR A 462 17.55 -3.26 35.52
N GLN A 463 16.56 -2.42 35.89
CA GLN A 463 16.71 -1.01 36.22
C GLN A 463 16.54 -0.79 37.72
#